data_AF-A0A3R5R1L2-F1
#
_entry.id   AF-A0A3R5R1L2-F1
#
_cell.length_a   1.000
_cell.length_b   1.000
_cell.length_c   1.000
_cell.angle_alpha   90.00
_cell.angle_beta   90.00
_cell.angle_gamma   90.00
#
_symmetry.space_group_name_H-M   'P 1'
#
loop_
_entity.id
_entity.type
_entity.pdbx_description
1 polymer ?
#
loop_
_entity_poly.entity_id
_entity_poly.type
_entity_poly.pdbx_seq_one_letter_code
_entity_poly.pdbx_strand_id
1 'polypeptide(L)'
;MKSFKGFLKNCVIMFLVAVLTTVTVSELVLAALAVEDSDLVGLKIELSSKNIYVGDKVDLKTYGVYKKGTIELKDGVRYEFGNKKVFTIDDKKLVAVRTGGAYLTASYKDKTVTKLLVAQDLKALENKQDKIGIQVKLIWRREAKGIELQWDKVGFLKFYTISRRVVGEGNYKTIVEKAEGNLFLDKDIASDKEYEYHVVLIDDNGTKYPLNDFKVPLDH
;
A
#
# COMPACT_ATOMS: atom_id res chain seq x y z
N MET A 1 -76.24 -38.56 38.47
CA MET A 1 -76.29 -39.02 37.06
C MET A 1 -74.92 -38.73 36.43
N LYS A 2 -74.17 -39.79 36.07
CA LYS A 2 -73.07 -39.92 35.07
C LYS A 2 -71.99 -38.80 35.05
N SER A 3 -70.82 -39.00 35.64
CA SER A 3 -69.58 -39.55 35.04
C SER A 3 -69.09 -38.88 33.74
N PHE A 4 -67.92 -38.25 33.77
CA PHE A 4 -67.05 -38.12 32.59
C PHE A 4 -65.64 -38.57 32.98
N LYS A 5 -65.25 -39.74 32.46
CA LYS A 5 -63.89 -40.29 32.53
C LYS A 5 -63.11 -39.82 31.30
N GLY A 6 -61.80 -39.67 31.48
CA GLY A 6 -60.81 -39.55 30.41
C GLY A 6 -60.01 -38.26 30.56
N PHE A 7 -58.68 -38.21 30.49
CA PHE A 7 -57.71 -39.21 30.10
C PHE A 7 -56.35 -38.68 30.60
N LEU A 8 -55.54 -39.57 31.18
CA LEU A 8 -54.16 -39.34 31.57
C LEU A 8 -53.32 -38.98 30.32
N LYS A 9 -52.51 -37.91 30.35
CA LYS A 9 -51.14 -37.92 29.79
C LYS A 9 -50.41 -36.56 29.90
N ASN A 10 -49.26 -36.62 30.56
CA ASN A 10 -48.02 -35.88 30.31
C ASN A 10 -47.98 -34.38 30.69
N CYS A 11 -47.17 -34.09 31.73
CA CYS A 11 -45.87 -33.40 31.65
C CYS A 11 -46.04 -31.89 31.35
N VAL A 12 -45.55 -30.96 32.16
CA VAL A 12 -44.12 -30.71 32.30
C VAL A 12 -43.87 -29.94 33.61
N ILE A 13 -42.93 -30.47 34.38
CA ILE A 13 -42.28 -29.88 35.53
C ILE A 13 -41.58 -28.59 35.06
N MET A 14 -41.94 -27.46 35.66
CA MET A 14 -41.33 -26.16 35.41
C MET A 14 -39.94 -26.13 36.07
N PHE A 15 -38.90 -26.63 35.38
CA PHE A 15 -37.50 -26.51 35.80
C PHE A 15 -36.95 -25.16 35.34
N LEU A 16 -36.67 -24.29 36.30
CA LEU A 16 -35.92 -23.06 36.11
C LEU A 16 -34.44 -23.43 35.85
N VAL A 17 -34.03 -23.47 34.59
CA VAL A 17 -32.61 -23.69 34.22
C VAL A 17 -31.88 -22.36 34.27
N ALA A 18 -31.14 -22.12 35.34
CA ALA A 18 -30.12 -21.06 35.38
C ALA A 18 -28.95 -21.51 34.49
N VAL A 19 -28.86 -20.95 33.30
CA VAL A 19 -27.72 -21.16 32.39
C VAL A 19 -26.53 -20.35 32.93
N LEU A 20 -25.71 -20.99 33.76
CA LEU A 20 -24.41 -20.46 34.18
C LEU A 20 -23.41 -20.76 33.05
N THR A 21 -23.23 -19.81 32.13
CA THR A 21 -22.16 -19.90 31.13
C THR A 21 -20.83 -19.62 31.84
N THR A 22 -20.03 -20.67 32.03
CA THR A 22 -18.63 -20.50 32.41
C THR A 22 -17.88 -19.99 31.19
N VAL A 23 -17.45 -18.71 31.24
CA VAL A 23 -16.46 -18.20 30.28
C VAL A 23 -15.14 -18.85 30.64
N THR A 24 -14.71 -19.83 29.85
CA THR A 24 -13.36 -20.38 29.96
C THR A 24 -12.40 -19.33 29.42
N VAL A 25 -11.84 -18.53 30.31
CA VAL A 25 -10.70 -17.66 29.98
C VAL A 25 -9.53 -18.58 29.67
N SER A 26 -9.06 -18.57 28.42
CA SER A 26 -7.95 -19.44 28.01
C SER A 26 -6.69 -19.09 28.81
N GLU A 27 -5.84 -20.10 29.05
CA GLU A 27 -4.62 -19.99 29.87
C GLU A 27 -3.65 -18.89 29.36
N LEU A 28 -3.68 -18.62 28.06
CA LEU A 28 -2.96 -17.49 27.43
C LEU A 28 -3.44 -16.11 27.93
N VAL A 29 -4.73 -15.95 28.22
CA VAL A 29 -5.30 -14.70 28.72
C VAL A 29 -4.96 -14.51 30.21
N LEU A 30 -4.89 -15.60 30.98
CA LEU A 30 -4.43 -15.56 32.38
C LEU A 30 -2.94 -15.23 32.50
N ALA A 31 -2.08 -15.74 31.60
CA ALA A 31 -0.66 -15.41 31.59
C ALA A 31 -0.39 -13.93 31.28
N ALA A 32 -1.23 -13.29 30.46
CA ALA A 32 -1.15 -11.85 30.19
C ALA A 32 -1.58 -10.99 31.39
N LEU A 33 -2.43 -11.52 32.28
CA LEU A 33 -2.94 -10.80 33.47
C LEU A 33 -1.97 -10.83 34.67
N ALA A 34 -0.93 -11.67 34.64
CA ALA A 34 0.01 -11.86 35.75
C ALA A 34 1.46 -11.44 35.41
N VAL A 35 1.65 -10.51 34.46
CA VAL A 35 2.98 -9.95 34.20
C VAL A 35 3.27 -8.88 35.24
N GLU A 36 4.23 -9.15 36.13
CA GLU A 36 4.65 -8.17 37.11
C GLU A 36 5.31 -6.96 36.43
N ASP A 37 5.03 -5.79 36.99
CA ASP A 37 5.61 -4.52 36.55
C ASP A 37 7.14 -4.52 36.54
N SER A 38 7.74 -5.33 37.43
CA SER A 38 9.19 -5.57 37.57
C SER A 38 9.82 -6.27 36.36
N ASP A 39 9.02 -6.88 35.49
CA ASP A 39 9.49 -7.60 34.30
C ASP A 39 9.47 -6.75 33.03
N LEU A 40 9.03 -5.49 33.08
CA LEU A 40 9.04 -4.58 31.93
C LEU A 40 10.48 -4.13 31.60
N VAL A 41 10.97 -4.54 30.44
CA VAL A 41 12.34 -4.25 29.98
C VAL A 41 12.37 -3.05 29.05
N GLY A 42 11.33 -2.83 28.25
CA GLY A 42 11.29 -1.70 27.31
C GLY A 42 9.97 -1.56 26.59
N LEU A 43 9.97 -0.69 25.57
CA LEU A 43 8.80 -0.40 24.75
C LEU A 43 9.13 -0.56 23.26
N LYS A 44 8.11 -0.89 22.47
CA LYS A 44 8.18 -0.99 21.01
C LYS A 44 7.02 -0.24 20.39
N ILE A 45 7.28 0.54 19.33
CA ILE A 45 6.25 1.24 18.55
C ILE A 45 6.10 0.60 17.17
N GLU A 46 4.86 0.30 16.79
CA GLU A 46 4.49 -0.15 15.45
C GLU A 46 3.45 0.79 14.82
N LEU A 47 3.56 0.93 13.50
CA LEU A 47 2.66 1.75 12.68
C LEU A 47 2.02 0.84 11.65
N SER A 48 0.74 1.06 11.34
CA SER A 48 0.06 0.29 10.28
C SER A 48 0.58 0.60 8.87
N SER A 49 1.31 1.70 8.68
CA SER A 49 1.94 2.07 7.42
C SER A 49 3.43 2.39 7.59
N LYS A 50 4.22 1.99 6.58
CA LYS A 50 5.65 2.32 6.47
C LYS A 50 5.87 3.74 5.94
N ASN A 51 5.03 4.18 5.01
CA ASN A 51 5.08 5.51 4.42
C ASN A 51 3.94 6.35 5.00
N ILE A 52 4.23 7.59 5.38
CA ILE A 52 3.25 8.50 5.92
C ILE A 52 3.21 9.75 5.04
N TYR A 53 2.03 10.06 4.52
CA TYR A 53 1.78 11.24 3.70
C TYR A 53 0.96 12.26 4.47
N VAL A 54 1.07 13.54 4.08
CA VAL A 54 0.26 14.61 4.64
C VAL A 54 -1.23 14.29 4.46
N GLY A 55 -1.99 14.35 5.55
CA GLY A 55 -3.40 13.99 5.62
C GLY A 55 -3.67 12.57 6.11
N ASP A 56 -2.65 11.69 6.12
CA ASP A 56 -2.83 10.32 6.59
C ASP A 56 -3.23 10.27 8.07
N LYS A 57 -4.13 9.34 8.38
CA LYS A 57 -4.43 8.87 9.74
C LYS A 57 -3.92 7.43 9.88
N VAL A 58 -2.83 7.26 10.61
CA VAL A 58 -2.11 5.99 10.74
C VAL A 58 -2.37 5.40 12.12
N ASP A 59 -2.68 4.11 12.18
CA ASP A 59 -2.86 3.43 13.46
C ASP A 59 -1.49 3.27 14.13
N LEU A 60 -1.43 3.67 15.39
CA LEU A 60 -0.24 3.66 16.22
C LEU A 60 -0.45 2.67 17.36
N LYS A 61 0.38 1.63 17.40
CA LYS A 61 0.38 0.64 18.48
C LYS A 61 1.68 0.72 19.27
N THR A 62 1.56 0.60 20.58
CA THR A 62 2.71 0.49 21.48
C THR A 62 2.63 -0.81 22.24
N TYR A 63 3.77 -1.48 22.36
CA TYR A 63 3.90 -2.73 23.06
C TYR A 63 4.90 -2.60 24.21
N GLY A 64 4.55 -3.18 25.35
CA GLY A 64 5.48 -3.44 26.44
C GLY A 64 6.29 -4.68 26.13
N VAL A 65 7.61 -4.58 26.19
CA VAL A 65 8.54 -5.70 26.03
C VAL A 65 8.93 -6.17 27.43
N TYR A 66 8.41 -7.32 27.81
CA TYR A 66 8.65 -7.96 29.11
C TYR A 66 9.57 -9.17 28.94
N LYS A 67 10.18 -9.63 30.04
CA LYS A 67 11.08 -10.81 30.00
C LYS A 67 10.43 -12.06 29.37
N LYS A 68 9.12 -12.25 29.58
CA LYS A 68 8.37 -13.41 29.10
C LYS A 68 7.69 -13.22 27.75
N GLY A 69 7.71 -12.01 27.18
CA GLY A 69 7.02 -11.74 25.92
C GLY A 69 6.69 -10.27 25.70
N THR A 70 5.96 -10.00 24.62
CA THR A 70 5.56 -8.65 24.22
C THR A 70 4.03 -8.54 24.26
N ILE A 71 3.51 -7.50 24.91
CA ILE A 71 2.06 -7.29 25.10
C ILE A 71 1.66 -5.91 24.58
N GLU A 72 0.56 -5.83 23.84
CA GLU A 72 0.00 -4.56 23.35
C GLU A 72 -0.54 -3.73 24.53
N LEU A 73 -0.08 -2.48 24.65
CA LEU A 73 -0.53 -1.56 25.69
C LEU A 73 -1.70 -0.73 25.15
N LYS A 74 -2.92 -1.04 25.60
CA LYS A 74 -4.14 -0.37 25.14
C LYS A 74 -4.37 1.00 25.78
N ASP A 75 -3.88 1.18 27.01
CA ASP A 75 -4.07 2.38 27.83
C ASP A 75 -2.82 2.71 28.66
N GLY A 76 -2.76 3.93 29.19
CA GLY A 76 -1.66 4.42 30.05
C GLY A 76 -0.39 4.84 29.30
N VAL A 77 -0.34 4.67 27.97
CA VAL A 77 0.78 5.16 27.16
C VAL A 77 0.60 6.64 26.88
N ARG A 78 1.65 7.43 27.17
CA ARG A 78 1.73 8.85 26.83
C ARG A 78 2.57 9.03 25.58
N TYR A 79 2.10 9.87 24.66
CA TYR A 79 2.82 10.18 23.43
C TYR A 79 3.17 11.66 23.37
N GLU A 80 4.38 11.95 22.87
CA GLU A 80 4.85 13.30 22.66
C GLU A 80 5.62 13.40 21.34
N PHE A 81 5.41 14.48 20.61
CA PHE A 81 6.17 14.79 19.40
C PHE A 81 7.11 15.97 19.66
N GLY A 82 8.37 15.82 19.23
CA GLY A 82 9.32 16.93 19.22
C GLY A 82 8.89 18.09 18.31
N ASN A 83 8.02 17.84 17.32
CA ASN A 83 7.45 18.87 16.45
C ASN A 83 5.96 18.61 16.17
N LYS A 84 5.10 19.14 17.06
CA LYS A 84 3.62 19.00 16.99
C LYS A 84 2.98 19.65 15.76
N LYS A 85 3.74 20.45 15.00
CA LYS A 85 3.24 21.03 13.76
C LYS A 85 3.33 20.04 12.58
N VAL A 86 4.17 19.02 12.66
CA VAL A 86 4.35 17.98 11.62
C VAL A 86 3.42 16.80 11.88
N PHE A 87 3.37 16.33 13.12
CA PHE A 87 2.52 15.23 13.53
C PHE A 87 1.71 15.59 14.78
N THR A 88 0.49 15.07 14.84
CA THR A 88 -0.39 15.14 16.01
C THR A 88 -0.98 13.76 16.29
N ILE A 89 -1.60 13.60 17.46
CA ILE A 89 -2.45 12.44 17.75
C ILE A 89 -3.89 12.93 17.87
N ASP A 90 -4.77 12.28 17.14
CA ASP A 90 -6.22 12.51 17.12
C ASP A 90 -6.90 11.14 17.25
N ASP A 91 -7.75 10.96 18.24
CA ASP A 91 -8.45 9.69 18.51
C ASP A 91 -7.53 8.44 18.51
N LYS A 92 -6.43 8.49 19.27
CA LYS A 92 -5.38 7.44 19.32
C LYS A 92 -4.70 7.13 17.96
N LYS A 93 -4.98 7.89 16.90
CA LYS A 93 -4.34 7.78 15.59
C LYS A 93 -3.30 8.87 15.39
N LEU A 94 -2.22 8.50 14.73
CA LEU A 94 -1.19 9.43 14.31
C LEU A 94 -1.68 10.18 13.06
N VAL A 95 -1.65 11.51 13.10
CA VAL A 95 -2.06 12.35 11.98
C VAL A 95 -0.88 13.14 11.46
N ALA A 96 -0.60 13.03 10.16
CA ALA A 96 0.42 13.83 9.48
C ALA A 96 -0.19 15.15 9.00
N VAL A 97 0.22 16.26 9.62
CA VAL A 97 -0.37 17.58 9.38
C VAL A 97 0.32 18.32 8.24
N ARG A 98 1.65 18.17 8.13
CA ARG A 98 2.46 18.77 7.06
C ARG A 98 3.75 17.99 6.86
N THR A 99 4.44 18.27 5.76
CA THR A 99 5.71 17.65 5.40
C THR A 99 6.81 17.94 6.42
N GLY A 100 7.63 16.93 6.73
CA GLY A 100 8.79 17.08 7.62
C GLY A 100 9.05 15.86 8.50
N GLY A 101 10.13 15.93 9.28
CA GLY A 101 10.48 14.92 10.27
C GLY A 101 10.10 15.34 11.69
N ALA A 102 9.68 14.40 12.53
CA ALA A 102 9.57 14.59 13.97
C ALA A 102 9.87 13.29 14.73
N TYR A 103 10.47 13.42 15.90
CA TYR A 103 10.59 12.32 16.84
C TYR A 103 9.27 12.13 17.59
N LEU A 104 8.73 10.92 17.56
CA LEU A 104 7.68 10.43 18.43
C LEU A 104 8.32 9.74 19.63
N THR A 105 8.03 10.21 20.83
CA THR A 105 8.38 9.55 22.09
C THR A 105 7.14 8.96 22.71
N ALA A 106 7.14 7.64 22.92
CA ALA A 106 6.13 6.95 23.72
C ALA A 106 6.71 6.66 25.10
N SER A 107 5.93 6.92 26.14
CA SER A 107 6.30 6.71 27.54
C SER A 107 5.24 5.89 28.24
N TYR A 108 5.68 4.90 29.01
CA TYR A 108 4.83 4.06 29.84
C TYR A 108 5.61 3.66 31.09
N LYS A 109 5.10 4.05 32.26
CA LYS A 109 5.82 3.96 33.54
C LYS A 109 7.17 4.70 33.45
N ASP A 110 8.26 4.05 33.84
CA ASP A 110 9.62 4.57 33.79
C ASP A 110 10.31 4.33 32.43
N LYS A 111 9.65 3.68 31.47
CA LYS A 111 10.21 3.35 30.16
C LYS A 111 9.79 4.34 29.09
N THR A 112 10.71 4.56 28.15
CA THR A 112 10.48 5.39 26.97
C THR A 112 11.06 4.75 25.72
N VAL A 113 10.43 4.98 24.58
CA VAL A 113 10.99 4.65 23.26
C VAL A 113 10.78 5.83 22.32
N THR A 114 11.78 6.14 21.50
CA THR A 114 11.72 7.24 20.54
C THR A 114 11.89 6.71 19.13
N LYS A 115 11.06 7.19 18.20
CA LYS A 115 11.08 6.82 16.78
C LYS A 115 11.02 8.07 15.92
N LEU A 116 11.95 8.21 14.97
CA LEU A 116 11.88 9.26 13.96
C LEU A 116 10.79 8.91 12.94
N LEU A 117 9.87 9.83 12.71
CA LEU A 117 8.82 9.74 11.70
C LEU A 117 9.00 10.84 10.66
N VAL A 118 8.60 10.54 9.43
CA VAL A 118 8.72 11.47 8.31
C VAL A 118 7.40 11.50 7.56
N ALA A 119 6.79 12.68 7.50
CA ALA A 119 5.62 12.95 6.68
C ALA A 119 6.08 13.49 5.33
N GLN A 120 5.58 12.89 4.25
CA GLN A 120 5.89 13.26 2.88
C GLN A 120 4.67 13.91 2.22
N ASP A 121 4.90 14.75 1.22
CA ASP A 121 3.82 15.27 0.40
C ASP A 121 3.67 14.38 -0.83
N LEU A 122 2.59 13.59 -0.86
CA LEU A 122 2.28 12.71 -1.98
C LEU A 122 2.14 13.50 -3.29
N LYS A 123 1.45 14.65 -3.23
CA LYS A 123 1.25 15.52 -4.40
C LYS A 123 2.54 16.14 -4.86
N ALA A 124 3.47 16.47 -3.95
CA ALA A 124 4.79 16.97 -4.35
C ALA A 124 5.68 15.86 -4.94
N LEU A 125 5.48 14.60 -4.54
CA LEU A 125 6.17 13.45 -5.16
C LEU A 125 5.62 13.19 -6.57
N GLU A 126 4.30 13.23 -6.74
CA GLU A 126 3.62 13.15 -8.04
C GLU A 126 4.04 14.33 -8.94
N ASN A 127 4.00 15.57 -8.43
CA ASN A 127 4.44 16.75 -9.16
C ASN A 127 5.96 16.76 -9.44
N LYS A 128 6.80 16.12 -8.61
CA LYS A 128 8.22 15.92 -8.94
C LYS A 128 8.37 14.94 -10.11
N GLN A 129 7.52 13.93 -10.21
CA GLN A 129 7.49 13.04 -11.37
C GLN A 129 7.03 13.77 -12.63
N ASP A 130 6.05 14.68 -12.53
CA ASP A 130 5.63 15.53 -13.65
C ASP A 130 6.65 16.61 -14.03
N LYS A 131 7.52 17.02 -13.10
CA LYS A 131 8.50 18.12 -13.28
C LYS A 131 9.93 17.65 -13.54
N ILE A 132 10.22 16.37 -13.36
CA ILE A 132 11.38 15.76 -13.99
C ILE A 132 10.94 15.55 -15.43
N GLY A 133 11.41 16.38 -16.36
CA GLY A 133 11.32 16.04 -17.78
C GLY A 133 12.01 14.70 -17.95
N ILE A 134 11.23 13.61 -17.97
CA ILE A 134 11.75 12.24 -17.94
C ILE A 134 12.48 12.06 -19.26
N GLN A 135 13.80 12.24 -19.24
CA GLN A 135 14.65 11.94 -20.38
C GLN A 135 14.81 10.43 -20.44
N VAL A 136 13.84 9.76 -21.05
CA VAL A 136 13.97 8.36 -21.42
C VAL A 136 14.67 8.32 -22.77
N LYS A 137 15.86 7.72 -22.82
CA LYS A 137 16.48 7.45 -24.11
C LYS A 137 15.76 6.29 -24.74
N LEU A 138 15.19 6.52 -25.92
CA LEU A 138 14.72 5.48 -26.81
C LEU A 138 15.73 5.28 -27.93
N ILE A 139 16.04 4.03 -28.22
CA ILE A 139 16.80 3.61 -29.38
C ILE A 139 15.96 2.65 -30.21
N TRP A 140 16.19 2.64 -31.51
CA TRP A 140 15.57 1.70 -32.41
C TRP A 140 16.64 1.04 -33.28
N ARG A 141 16.31 -0.14 -33.78
CA ARG A 141 17.14 -0.86 -34.74
C ARG A 141 16.26 -1.57 -35.76
N ARG A 142 16.53 -1.36 -37.04
CA ARG A 142 15.94 -2.17 -38.10
C ARG A 142 16.74 -3.46 -38.23
N GLU A 143 16.04 -4.58 -38.21
CA GLU A 143 16.58 -5.94 -38.29
C GLU A 143 15.92 -6.67 -39.45
N ALA A 144 16.53 -7.76 -39.93
CA ALA A 144 15.99 -8.53 -41.06
C ALA A 144 14.56 -9.06 -40.83
N LYS A 145 14.12 -9.14 -39.56
CA LYS A 145 12.81 -9.68 -39.15
C LYS A 145 11.89 -8.64 -38.50
N GLY A 146 12.23 -7.35 -38.50
CA GLY A 146 11.42 -6.35 -37.83
C GLY A 146 12.12 -5.04 -37.49
N ILE A 147 11.42 -4.18 -36.75
CA ILE A 147 12.00 -3.02 -36.09
C ILE A 147 11.96 -3.26 -34.58
N GLU A 148 13.11 -3.27 -33.95
CA GLU A 148 13.26 -3.34 -32.50
C GLU A 148 13.28 -1.93 -31.91
N LEU A 149 12.48 -1.73 -30.86
CA LEU A 149 12.39 -0.51 -30.08
C LEU A 149 12.79 -0.83 -28.64
N GLN A 150 13.76 -0.10 -28.10
CA GLN A 150 14.23 -0.28 -26.73
C GLN A 150 14.38 1.07 -26.03
N TRP A 151 14.03 1.12 -24.75
CA TRP A 151 14.18 2.33 -23.96
C TRP A 151 14.71 2.06 -22.56
N ASP A 152 15.20 3.11 -21.92
CA ASP A 152 15.70 3.06 -20.55
C ASP A 152 14.60 2.61 -19.57
N LYS A 153 14.94 1.68 -18.67
CA LYS A 153 14.02 1.20 -17.65
C LYS A 153 13.88 2.25 -16.54
N VAL A 154 12.65 2.72 -16.33
CA VAL A 154 12.30 3.64 -15.25
C VAL A 154 11.40 2.91 -14.25
N GLY A 155 11.79 2.86 -12.98
CA GLY A 155 11.16 1.95 -12.00
C GLY A 155 9.65 2.12 -11.78
N PHE A 156 9.12 3.33 -11.98
CA PHE A 156 7.69 3.64 -11.82
C PHE A 156 6.88 3.52 -13.13
N LEU A 157 7.55 3.37 -14.28
CA LEU A 157 6.90 3.12 -15.57
C LEU A 157 6.80 1.61 -15.79
N LYS A 158 5.61 1.15 -16.13
CA LYS A 158 5.21 -0.27 -16.01
C LYS A 158 4.70 -0.82 -17.31
N PHE A 159 3.92 -0.01 -17.99
CA PHE A 159 3.33 -0.38 -19.26
C PHE A 159 3.78 0.56 -20.37
N TYR A 160 3.57 0.13 -21.59
CA TYR A 160 3.74 0.95 -22.78
C TYR A 160 2.62 0.68 -23.79
N THR A 161 2.32 1.71 -24.56
CA THR A 161 1.49 1.64 -25.76
C THR A 161 2.32 2.16 -26.92
N ILE A 162 2.33 1.44 -28.04
CA ILE A 162 3.05 1.85 -29.25
C ILE A 162 2.04 1.94 -30.38
N SER A 163 2.08 3.08 -31.05
CA SER A 163 1.35 3.32 -32.29
C SER A 163 2.34 3.59 -33.41
N ARG A 164 1.98 3.18 -34.61
CA ARG A 164 2.83 3.30 -35.80
C ARG A 164 2.01 3.81 -36.98
N ARG A 165 2.63 4.61 -37.84
CA ARG A 165 2.12 4.92 -39.19
C ARG A 165 3.21 4.73 -40.24
N VAL A 166 2.80 4.48 -41.47
CA VAL A 166 3.71 4.62 -42.62
C VAL A 166 3.95 6.12 -42.83
N VAL A 167 5.18 6.51 -43.12
CA VAL A 167 5.51 7.92 -43.38
C VAL A 167 4.71 8.42 -44.58
N GLY A 168 3.98 9.52 -44.38
CA GLY A 168 3.07 10.10 -45.39
C GLY A 168 1.61 9.65 -45.26
N GLU A 169 1.30 8.66 -44.40
CA GLU A 169 -0.08 8.31 -44.05
C GLU A 169 -0.62 9.18 -42.90
N GLY A 170 -1.94 9.38 -42.88
CA GLY A 170 -2.58 10.36 -42.00
C GLY A 170 -2.62 9.97 -40.51
N ASN A 171 -2.94 8.72 -40.19
CA ASN A 171 -3.25 8.31 -38.81
C ASN A 171 -2.32 7.22 -38.29
N TYR A 172 -1.97 7.31 -37.01
CA TYR A 172 -1.31 6.23 -36.29
C TYR A 172 -2.28 5.07 -36.03
N LYS A 173 -1.78 3.84 -36.20
CA LYS A 173 -2.45 2.61 -35.77
C LYS A 173 -1.77 2.11 -34.49
N THR A 174 -2.56 1.86 -33.45
CA THR A 174 -2.06 1.16 -32.25
C THR A 174 -1.67 -0.26 -32.64
N ILE A 175 -0.42 -0.63 -32.38
CA ILE A 175 0.12 -1.98 -32.65
C ILE A 175 0.31 -2.80 -31.38
N VAL A 176 0.44 -2.13 -30.23
CA VAL A 176 0.46 -2.75 -28.91
C VAL A 176 -0.12 -1.78 -27.89
N GLU A 177 -0.91 -2.30 -26.96
CA GLU A 177 -1.56 -1.52 -25.92
C GLU A 177 -1.24 -2.13 -24.55
N LYS A 178 -0.80 -1.27 -23.63
CA LYS A 178 -0.56 -1.61 -22.22
C LYS A 178 0.29 -2.88 -22.00
N ALA A 179 1.34 -3.05 -22.79
CA ALA A 179 2.28 -4.16 -22.62
C ALA A 179 3.37 -3.83 -21.58
N GLU A 180 3.95 -4.84 -20.97
CA GLU A 180 5.00 -4.69 -19.95
C GLU A 180 6.41 -4.87 -20.54
N GLY A 181 7.39 -4.27 -19.86
CA GLY A 181 8.80 -4.35 -20.23
C GLY A 181 9.33 -3.07 -20.88
N ASN A 182 10.52 -3.16 -21.47
CA ASN A 182 11.22 -2.02 -22.07
C ASN A 182 11.82 -2.33 -23.45
N LEU A 183 11.27 -3.35 -24.11
CA LEU A 183 11.68 -3.85 -25.41
C LEU A 183 10.43 -4.26 -26.20
N PHE A 184 10.37 -3.85 -27.46
CA PHE A 184 9.31 -4.24 -28.38
C PHE A 184 9.89 -4.56 -29.76
N LEU A 185 9.44 -5.66 -30.36
CA LEU A 185 9.82 -6.06 -31.71
C LEU A 185 8.60 -6.03 -32.64
N ASP A 186 8.60 -5.04 -33.54
CA ASP A 186 7.60 -4.91 -34.58
C ASP A 186 7.93 -5.79 -35.77
N LYS A 187 7.20 -6.90 -35.94
CA LYS A 187 7.41 -7.86 -37.03
C LYS A 187 6.51 -7.61 -38.25
N ASP A 188 5.49 -6.76 -38.11
CA ASP A 188 4.47 -6.52 -39.14
C ASP A 188 4.88 -5.34 -40.03
N ILE A 189 6.10 -5.39 -40.57
CA ILE A 189 6.71 -4.33 -41.36
C ILE A 189 6.95 -4.77 -42.80
N ALA A 190 6.76 -3.85 -43.73
CA ALA A 190 7.15 -4.02 -45.12
C ALA A 190 8.58 -3.47 -45.32
N SER A 191 9.40 -4.19 -46.08
CA SER A 191 10.81 -3.85 -46.30
C SER A 191 11.01 -2.59 -47.16
N ASP A 192 9.98 -2.18 -47.91
CA ASP A 192 9.97 -1.01 -48.78
C ASP A 192 9.28 0.21 -48.14
N LYS A 193 9.00 0.17 -46.81
CA LYS A 193 8.35 1.25 -46.09
C LYS A 193 9.20 1.87 -44.97
N GLU A 194 9.10 3.19 -44.89
CA GLU A 194 9.51 3.97 -43.73
C GLU A 194 8.36 4.09 -42.75
N TYR A 195 8.67 4.08 -41.46
CA TYR A 195 7.67 4.13 -40.39
C TYR A 195 7.96 5.27 -39.43
N GLU A 196 6.91 5.80 -38.84
CA GLU A 196 6.99 6.72 -37.71
C GLU A 196 6.27 6.09 -36.51
N TYR A 197 6.91 6.16 -35.35
CA TYR A 197 6.43 5.56 -34.12
C TYR A 197 6.10 6.61 -33.08
N HIS A 198 5.00 6.37 -32.38
CA HIS A 198 4.57 7.10 -31.20
C HIS A 198 4.58 6.13 -30.02
N VAL A 199 5.42 6.38 -29.03
CA VAL A 199 5.60 5.52 -27.85
C VAL A 199 5.13 6.27 -26.61
N VAL A 200 4.20 5.66 -25.88
CA VAL A 200 3.67 6.20 -24.62
C VAL A 200 3.99 5.23 -23.50
N LEU A 201 4.74 5.69 -22.51
CA LEU A 201 4.99 4.94 -21.28
C LEU A 201 3.89 5.24 -20.26
N ILE A 202 3.56 4.26 -19.42
CA ILE A 202 2.42 4.32 -18.51
C ILE A 202 2.83 3.80 -17.13
N ASP A 203 2.48 4.51 -16.07
CA ASP A 203 2.72 4.07 -14.69
C ASP A 203 1.63 3.12 -14.16
N ASP A 204 1.78 2.65 -12.92
CA ASP A 204 0.80 1.76 -12.26
C ASP A 204 -0.60 2.40 -12.12
N ASN A 205 -0.69 3.73 -12.14
CA ASN A 205 -1.94 4.49 -12.00
C ASN A 205 -2.61 4.80 -13.34
N GLY A 206 -1.95 4.50 -14.47
CA GLY A 206 -2.46 4.78 -15.81
C GLY A 206 -2.08 6.16 -16.36
N THR A 207 -1.22 6.91 -15.68
CA THR A 207 -0.69 8.19 -16.17
C THR A 207 0.17 7.96 -17.40
N LYS A 208 0.06 8.83 -18.41
CA LYS A 208 0.73 8.68 -19.71
C LYS A 208 1.91 9.63 -19.86
N TYR A 209 3.05 9.10 -20.27
CA TYR A 209 4.30 9.82 -20.52
C TYR A 209 4.72 9.57 -21.97
N PRO A 210 4.28 10.41 -22.94
CA PRO A 210 4.67 10.27 -24.33
C PRO A 210 6.16 10.56 -24.52
N LEU A 211 6.83 9.72 -25.31
CA LEU A 211 8.18 9.99 -25.79
C LEU A 211 8.14 10.81 -27.09
N ASN A 212 9.27 11.35 -27.51
CA ASN A 212 9.36 12.01 -28.80
C ASN A 212 9.10 11.00 -29.92
N ASP A 213 8.30 11.41 -30.90
CA ASP A 213 8.10 10.64 -32.11
C ASP A 213 9.42 10.52 -32.89
N PHE A 214 9.61 9.39 -33.54
CA PHE A 214 10.81 9.13 -34.32
C PHE A 214 10.48 8.38 -35.60
N LYS A 215 11.24 8.70 -36.64
CA LYS A 215 11.19 8.06 -37.94
C LYS A 215 12.23 6.97 -38.04
N VAL A 216 11.82 5.81 -38.52
CA VAL A 216 12.69 4.69 -38.88
C VAL A 216 12.77 4.61 -40.42
N PRO A 217 13.88 5.04 -41.04
CA PRO A 217 14.04 5.04 -42.49
C PRO A 217 14.19 3.62 -43.04
N LEU A 218 14.30 3.52 -44.37
CA LEU A 218 14.71 2.31 -45.06
C LEU A 218 16.19 2.03 -44.79
N ASP A 219 16.56 0.74 -44.71
CA ASP A 219 17.96 0.35 -44.84
C ASP A 219 18.32 0.44 -46.33
N HIS A 220 19.33 1.25 -46.65
CA HIS A 220 19.92 1.36 -47.98
C HIS A 220 21.08 0.39 -48.16
#